data_AF-A0A9D5G912-F1
#
_entry.id   AF-A0A9D5G912-F1
#
_cell.length_a   1.000
_cell.length_b   1.000
_cell.length_c   1.000
_cell.angle_alpha   90.00
_cell.angle_beta   90.00
_cell.angle_gamma   90.00
#
_symmetry.space_group_name_H-M   'P 1'
#
loop_
_entity.id
_entity.type
_entity.pdbx_description
1 polymer ?
#
loop_
_entity_poly.entity_id
_entity_poly.type
_entity_poly.pdbx_seq_one_letter_code
_entity_poly.pdbx_strand_id
1 'polypeptide(L)'
;MRSRSSLDVTIEPAIPDNTAFTVLRTLRELGYQELQAVSRADHLLLTVRHAGGSGAEGPAAQRVAQQLSKAEVLFNPNKHRLAYAPAAASSTDGAPDYEALVFEKDDDAGRLLAVLRTTFGMGYLESVARGVVWRLRERDRAAPAERLHWACQTLLSNRVSQDYEVRVRPERIILGADGKSVGEQNDGAAKELR
;
A
#
# COMPACT_ATOMS: atom_id res chain seq x y z
N MET A 1 -6.74 -2.20 -29.10
CA MET A 1 -6.91 -1.59 -27.77
C MET A 1 -5.65 -1.88 -26.95
N ARG A 2 -5.11 -0.89 -26.22
CA ARG A 2 -4.00 -1.12 -25.27
C ARG A 2 -4.61 -1.54 -23.93
N SER A 3 -4.14 -2.65 -23.36
CA SER A 3 -4.59 -3.09 -22.04
C SER A 3 -3.89 -2.28 -20.95
N ARG A 4 -4.60 -2.05 -19.83
CA ARG A 4 -4.10 -1.36 -18.64
C ARG A 4 -4.31 -2.26 -17.44
N SER A 5 -3.38 -2.23 -16.51
CA SER A 5 -3.55 -2.84 -15.18
C SER A 5 -3.24 -1.83 -14.09
N SER A 6 -3.81 -2.07 -12.91
CA SER A 6 -3.59 -1.25 -11.73
C SER A 6 -2.93 -2.06 -10.62
N LEU A 7 -1.97 -1.45 -9.95
CA LEU A 7 -1.22 -2.04 -8.85
C LEU A 7 -1.32 -1.15 -7.62
N ASP A 8 -1.89 -1.70 -6.54
CA ASP A 8 -1.93 -1.08 -5.21
C ASP A 8 -0.63 -1.43 -4.49
N VAL A 9 0.12 -0.43 -4.03
CA VAL A 9 1.39 -0.62 -3.32
C VAL A 9 1.32 0.13 -2.00
N THR A 10 1.76 -0.53 -0.93
CA THR A 10 1.98 0.11 0.37
C THR A 10 3.43 -0.03 0.79
N ILE A 11 4.00 1.07 1.28
CA ILE A 11 5.34 1.16 1.84
C ILE A 11 5.16 1.36 3.34
N GLU A 12 5.37 0.29 4.09
CA GLU A 12 5.09 0.23 5.53
C GLU A 12 6.37 0.47 6.32
N PRO A 13 6.37 1.33 7.35
CA PRO A 13 7.50 1.43 8.27
C PRO A 13 7.81 0.09 8.93
N ALA A 14 9.06 -0.36 8.85
CA ALA A 14 9.58 -1.51 9.59
C ALA A 14 9.99 -1.14 11.02
N ILE A 15 10.16 0.16 11.28
CA ILE A 15 10.52 0.77 12.57
C ILE A 15 9.28 1.45 13.19
N PRO A 16 9.29 1.77 14.50
CA PRO A 16 8.19 2.49 15.13
C PRO A 16 7.84 3.80 14.39
N ASP A 17 6.55 4.01 14.13
CA ASP A 17 6.02 5.23 13.50
C ASP A 17 5.48 6.18 14.58
N ASN A 18 6.23 7.25 14.85
CA ASN A 18 5.85 8.27 15.83
C ASN A 18 4.54 9.00 15.48
N THR A 19 4.24 9.14 14.19
CA THR A 19 2.99 9.75 13.73
C THR A 19 1.82 8.83 14.06
N ALA A 20 1.96 7.53 13.78
CA ALA A 20 0.93 6.55 14.14
C ALA A 20 0.71 6.47 15.66
N PHE A 21 1.79 6.56 16.45
CA PHE A 21 1.68 6.61 17.91
C PHE A 21 0.97 7.88 18.41
N THR A 22 1.26 9.04 17.81
CA THR A 22 0.59 10.30 18.14
C THR A 22 -0.90 10.21 17.84
N VAL A 23 -1.25 9.73 16.65
CA VAL A 23 -2.64 9.50 16.23
C VAL A 23 -3.37 8.55 17.17
N LEU A 24 -2.73 7.44 17.59
CA LEU A 24 -3.29 6.52 18.58
C LEU A 24 -3.70 7.26 19.86
N ARG A 25 -2.78 8.07 20.41
CA ARG A 25 -3.05 8.82 21.65
C ARG A 25 -4.18 9.83 21.45
N THR A 26 -4.12 10.62 20.38
CA THR A 26 -5.14 11.64 20.09
C THR A 26 -6.52 11.03 19.87
N LEU A 27 -6.65 9.94 19.11
CA LEU A 27 -7.94 9.28 18.90
C LEU A 27 -8.53 8.71 20.20
N ARG A 28 -7.69 8.20 21.11
CA ARG A 28 -8.14 7.75 22.44
C ARG A 28 -8.61 8.92 23.30
N GLU A 29 -7.88 10.03 23.30
CA GLU A 29 -8.27 11.26 24.00
C GLU A 29 -9.58 11.85 23.45
N LEU A 30 -9.84 11.68 22.15
CA LEU A 30 -11.08 12.06 21.47
C LEU A 30 -12.24 11.07 21.67
N GLY A 31 -12.05 10.01 22.46
CA GLY A 31 -13.11 9.11 22.89
C GLY A 31 -13.09 7.70 22.31
N TYR A 32 -12.09 7.32 21.50
CA TYR A 32 -11.96 5.96 20.98
C TYR A 32 -11.14 5.06 21.94
N GLN A 33 -11.72 4.72 23.09
CA GLN A 33 -10.99 4.06 24.19
C GLN A 33 -10.55 2.62 23.89
N GLU A 34 -11.27 1.92 23.01
CA GLU A 34 -10.99 0.53 22.63
C GLU A 34 -9.79 0.40 21.67
N LEU A 35 -9.34 1.51 21.07
CA LEU A 35 -8.24 1.54 20.11
C LEU A 35 -6.91 1.15 20.79
N GLN A 36 -6.28 0.08 20.30
CA GLN A 36 -5.03 -0.44 20.84
C GLN A 36 -3.83 -0.13 19.97
N ALA A 37 -4.01 -0.14 18.64
CA ALA A 37 -2.93 0.14 17.71
C ALA A 37 -3.41 0.91 16.50
N VAL A 38 -2.51 1.73 15.98
CA VAL A 38 -2.65 2.45 14.71
C VAL A 38 -1.41 2.13 13.89
N SER A 39 -1.61 1.78 12.62
CA SER A 39 -0.53 1.66 11.66
C SER A 39 -0.77 2.59 10.49
N ARG A 40 0.31 3.14 9.95
CA ARG A 40 0.33 4.03 8.80
C ARG A 40 1.25 3.44 7.75
N ALA A 41 0.87 3.56 6.48
CA ALA A 41 1.71 3.22 5.34
C ALA A 41 1.58 4.28 4.26
N ASP A 42 2.67 4.58 3.58
CA ASP A 42 2.59 5.37 2.36
C ASP A 42 1.99 4.49 1.25
N HIS A 43 1.11 5.06 0.44
CA HIS A 43 0.38 4.32 -0.59
C HIS A 43 0.65 4.89 -1.98
N LEU A 44 0.79 3.98 -2.94
CA LEU A 44 0.88 4.30 -4.36
C LEU A 44 -0.13 3.45 -5.12
N LEU A 45 -0.95 4.11 -5.95
CA LEU A 45 -1.74 3.44 -6.98
C LEU A 45 -1.07 3.68 -8.33
N LEU A 46 -0.60 2.60 -8.95
CA LEU A 46 0.11 2.66 -10.22
C LEU A 46 -0.77 2.17 -11.35
N THR A 47 -0.83 2.91 -12.45
CA THR A 47 -1.42 2.42 -13.71
C THR A 47 -0.30 2.02 -14.66
N VAL A 48 -0.31 0.76 -15.07
CA VAL A 48 0.69 0.16 -15.97
C VAL A 48 0.07 -0.03 -17.34
N ARG A 49 0.76 0.46 -18.37
CA ARG A 49 0.37 0.27 -19.77
C ARG A 49 0.99 -1.01 -20.31
N HIS A 50 0.17 -1.91 -20.86
CA HIS A 50 0.64 -3.07 -21.62
C HIS A 50 0.74 -2.71 -23.11
N ALA A 51 1.81 -3.16 -23.79
CA ALA A 51 1.93 -2.93 -25.22
C ALA A 51 0.89 -3.78 -25.95
N GLY A 52 0.13 -3.18 -26.86
CA GLY A 52 -0.83 -3.90 -27.70
C GLY A 52 -0.10 -4.51 -28.89
N GLY A 53 0.05 -5.83 -28.90
CA GLY A 53 0.70 -6.60 -29.96
C GLY A 53 1.23 -7.92 -29.39
N SER A 54 0.99 -9.03 -30.09
CA SER A 54 1.38 -10.38 -29.68
C SER A 54 2.86 -10.43 -29.28
N GLY A 55 3.14 -10.42 -27.96
CA GLY A 55 4.47 -10.70 -27.41
C GLY A 55 5.05 -9.67 -26.44
N ALA A 56 4.46 -8.49 -26.22
CA ALA A 56 4.99 -7.52 -25.25
C ALA A 56 3.97 -7.21 -24.14
N GLU A 57 3.79 -8.16 -23.23
CA GLU A 57 3.09 -7.94 -21.97
C GLU A 57 3.81 -6.85 -21.17
N GLY A 58 3.08 -5.84 -20.68
CA GLY A 58 3.59 -4.97 -19.61
C GLY A 58 4.09 -5.81 -18.43
N PRO A 59 5.05 -5.31 -17.64
CA PRO A 59 5.71 -6.11 -16.61
C PRO A 59 4.70 -6.66 -15.60
N ALA A 60 4.91 -7.91 -15.19
CA ALA A 60 4.15 -8.51 -14.10
C ALA A 60 4.23 -7.66 -12.82
N ALA A 61 3.17 -7.67 -12.02
CA ALA A 61 3.07 -6.92 -10.76
C ALA A 61 4.32 -7.05 -9.86
N GLN A 62 4.86 -8.27 -9.75
CA GLN A 62 6.08 -8.54 -8.97
C GLN A 62 7.30 -7.79 -9.53
N ARG A 63 7.48 -7.73 -10.85
CA ARG A 63 8.59 -7.00 -11.47
C ARG A 63 8.47 -5.49 -11.24
N VAL A 64 7.25 -4.95 -11.26
CA VAL A 64 7.00 -3.55 -10.91
C VAL A 64 7.39 -3.30 -9.45
N ALA A 65 6.94 -4.14 -8.52
CA ALA A 65 7.30 -4.04 -7.10
C ALA A 65 8.81 -4.15 -6.85
N GLN A 66 9.51 -5.07 -7.54
CA GLN A 66 10.97 -5.21 -7.49
C GLN A 66 11.72 -3.99 -8.04
N GLN A 67 11.15 -3.26 -9.00
CA GLN A 67 11.75 -2.01 -9.48
C GLN A 67 11.48 -0.87 -8.50
N LEU A 68 10.29 -0.80 -7.88
CA LEU A 68 10.00 0.18 -6.84
C LEU A 68 10.89 0.01 -5.61
N SER A 69 11.23 -1.22 -5.22
CA SER A 69 12.14 -1.47 -4.10
C SER A 69 13.58 -0.98 -4.37
N LYS A 70 13.92 -0.68 -5.62
CA LYS A 70 15.20 -0.04 -6.00
C LYS A 70 15.09 1.49 -6.07
N ALA A 71 13.87 2.03 -6.01
CA ALA A 71 13.63 3.47 -6.01
C ALA A 71 13.84 4.03 -4.60
N GLU A 72 15.09 4.37 -4.28
CA GLU A 72 15.48 4.84 -2.93
C GLU A 72 14.76 6.11 -2.46
N VAL A 73 14.24 6.89 -3.41
CA VAL A 73 13.37 8.05 -3.15
C VAL A 73 12.01 7.65 -2.53
N LEU A 74 11.58 6.40 -2.71
CA LEU A 74 10.33 5.87 -2.17
C LEU A 74 10.57 4.82 -1.08
N PHE A 75 11.60 3.98 -1.24
CA PHE A 75 11.79 2.79 -0.42
C PHE A 75 13.21 2.70 0.14
N ASN A 76 13.30 2.46 1.45
CA ASN A 76 14.56 2.16 2.11
C ASN A 76 14.44 0.76 2.75
N PRO A 77 15.19 -0.25 2.29
CA PRO A 77 15.08 -1.62 2.80
C PRO A 77 15.36 -1.76 4.30
N ASN A 78 16.15 -0.85 4.89
CA ASN A 78 16.45 -0.86 6.32
C ASN A 78 15.35 -0.24 7.17
N LYS A 79 14.43 0.51 6.56
CA LYS A 79 13.37 1.26 7.27
C LYS A 79 11.97 0.85 6.86
N HIS A 80 11.78 0.25 5.69
CA HIS A 80 10.47 0.00 5.10
C HIS A 80 10.30 -1.46 4.68
N ARG A 81 9.04 -1.90 4.62
CA ARG A 81 8.59 -3.12 3.96
C ARG A 81 7.68 -2.72 2.80
N LEU A 82 7.83 -3.36 1.65
CA LEU A 82 6.99 -3.11 0.48
C LEU A 82 5.98 -4.25 0.35
N ALA A 83 4.70 -3.90 0.24
CA ALA A 83 3.64 -4.86 -0.04
C ALA A 83 2.80 -4.37 -1.22
N TYR A 84 2.30 -5.28 -2.06
CA TYR A 84 1.55 -4.93 -3.25
C TYR A 84 0.38 -5.89 -3.53
N ALA A 85 -0.66 -5.39 -4.19
CA ALA A 85 -1.80 -6.17 -4.65
C ALA A 85 -2.20 -5.74 -6.07
N PRO A 86 -2.36 -6.68 -7.02
CA PRO A 86 -3.09 -6.40 -8.26
C PRO A 86 -4.53 -5.98 -7.90
N ALA A 87 -5.09 -4.99 -8.60
CA ALA A 87 -6.39 -4.39 -8.25
C ALA A 87 -7.59 -5.37 -8.18
N ALA A 88 -7.44 -6.63 -8.61
CA ALA A 88 -8.48 -7.67 -8.57
C ALA A 88 -8.29 -8.71 -7.44
N ALA A 89 -7.35 -8.51 -6.51
CA ALA A 89 -7.18 -9.43 -5.38
C ALA A 89 -8.32 -9.24 -4.37
N SER A 90 -9.34 -10.11 -4.45
CA SER A 90 -10.43 -10.19 -3.48
C SER A 90 -9.92 -10.80 -2.16
N SER A 91 -10.33 -10.23 -1.03
CA SER A 91 -10.09 -10.82 0.29
C SER A 91 -10.73 -12.21 0.42
N THR A 92 -10.01 -13.17 1.00
CA THR A 92 -10.50 -14.51 1.35
C THR A 92 -11.43 -14.53 2.57
N ASP A 93 -12.22 -15.60 2.68
CA ASP A 93 -13.22 -15.89 3.74
C ASP A 93 -12.76 -15.47 5.16
N GLY A 94 -13.52 -14.54 5.75
CA GLY A 94 -13.29 -14.01 7.09
C GLY A 94 -14.05 -12.69 7.32
N ALA A 95 -14.05 -12.17 8.54
CA ALA A 95 -14.53 -10.81 8.78
C ALA A 95 -13.62 -9.80 8.04
N PRO A 96 -14.19 -8.84 7.28
CA PRO A 96 -13.38 -7.92 6.47
C PRO A 96 -12.47 -7.06 7.35
N ASP A 97 -11.16 -7.09 7.07
CA ASP A 97 -10.18 -6.14 7.59
C ASP A 97 -10.31 -4.85 6.78
N TYR A 98 -10.54 -3.71 7.43
CA TYR A 98 -10.74 -2.43 6.76
C TYR A 98 -9.51 -1.53 6.88
N GLU A 99 -9.31 -0.69 5.87
CA GLU A 99 -8.33 0.38 5.88
C GLU A 99 -8.95 1.69 5.39
N ALA A 100 -8.39 2.81 5.83
CA ALA A 100 -8.72 4.12 5.31
C ALA A 100 -7.57 4.64 4.44
N LEU A 101 -7.84 4.86 3.15
CA LEU A 101 -6.95 5.53 2.22
C LEU A 101 -7.26 7.02 2.24
N VAL A 102 -6.31 7.85 2.66
CA VAL A 102 -6.40 9.32 2.64
C VAL A 102 -5.51 9.83 1.52
N PHE A 103 -6.04 10.71 0.66
CA PHE A 103 -5.33 11.23 -0.51
C PHE A 103 -5.63 12.72 -0.72
N GLU A 104 -4.70 13.43 -1.35
CA GLU A 104 -4.89 14.84 -1.68
C GLU A 104 -5.85 14.99 -2.87
N LYS A 105 -6.71 16.01 -2.82
CA LYS A 105 -7.65 16.35 -3.91
C LYS A 105 -6.92 16.75 -5.19
N ASP A 106 -5.81 17.46 -5.03
CA ASP A 106 -4.99 18.02 -6.11
C ASP A 106 -3.58 17.39 -6.13
N ASP A 107 -3.47 16.05 -5.97
CA ASP A 107 -2.18 15.36 -6.02
C ASP A 107 -1.53 15.47 -7.41
N ASP A 108 -0.52 16.33 -7.54
CA ASP A 108 0.39 16.34 -8.69
C ASP A 108 1.57 15.37 -8.43
N ALA A 109 1.35 14.10 -8.78
CA ALA A 109 2.40 13.08 -8.79
C ALA A 109 3.26 13.10 -10.07
N GLY A 110 3.13 14.11 -10.94
CA GLY A 110 3.81 14.18 -12.24
C GLY A 110 5.33 14.15 -12.14
N ARG A 111 5.90 14.82 -11.13
CA ARG A 111 7.35 14.78 -10.87
C ARG A 111 7.84 13.40 -10.45
N LEU A 112 7.09 12.72 -9.58
CA LEU A 112 7.42 11.36 -9.16
C LEU A 112 7.32 10.40 -10.34
N LEU A 113 6.24 10.48 -11.13
CA LEU A 113 6.08 9.69 -12.35
C LEU A 113 7.25 9.90 -13.32
N ALA A 114 7.68 11.15 -13.51
CA ALA A 114 8.83 11.46 -14.36
C ALA A 114 10.10 10.78 -13.85
N VAL A 115 10.42 10.89 -12.56
CA VAL A 115 11.59 10.25 -11.95
C VAL A 115 11.53 8.72 -12.09
N LEU A 116 10.37 8.10 -11.81
CA LEU A 116 10.20 6.65 -11.96
C LEU A 116 10.41 6.19 -13.40
N ARG A 117 9.90 6.95 -14.38
CA ARG A 117 10.03 6.61 -15.81
C ARG A 117 11.45 6.80 -16.32
N THR A 118 12.13 7.87 -15.94
CA THR A 118 13.44 8.23 -16.50
C THR A 118 14.59 7.62 -15.72
N THR A 119 14.63 7.81 -14.40
CA THR A 119 15.76 7.43 -13.54
C THR A 119 15.69 5.95 -13.18
N PHE A 120 14.48 5.44 -12.90
CA PHE A 120 14.27 4.05 -12.50
C PHE A 120 13.80 3.14 -13.66
N GLY A 121 13.77 3.67 -14.89
CA GLY A 121 13.50 2.89 -16.10
C GLY A 121 12.07 2.35 -16.22
N MET A 122 11.11 2.86 -15.43
CA MET A 122 9.73 2.38 -15.40
C MET A 122 8.88 3.04 -16.50
N GLY A 123 9.38 3.11 -17.74
CA GLY A 123 8.77 3.85 -18.85
C GLY A 123 7.36 3.39 -19.27
N TYR A 124 6.91 2.25 -18.75
CA TYR A 124 5.58 1.67 -18.92
C TYR A 124 4.52 2.23 -17.95
N LEU A 125 4.92 2.99 -16.92
CA LEU A 125 3.98 3.65 -16.01
C LEU A 125 3.22 4.76 -16.76
N GLU A 126 1.90 4.70 -16.67
CA GLU A 126 0.99 5.69 -17.24
C GLU A 126 0.66 6.78 -16.22
N SER A 127 0.35 6.39 -14.98
CA SER A 127 0.08 7.31 -13.88
C SER A 127 0.53 6.73 -12.54
N VAL A 128 0.74 7.62 -11.59
CA VAL A 128 0.93 7.34 -10.17
C VAL A 128 -0.03 8.24 -9.42
N ALA A 129 -0.77 7.70 -8.46
CA ALA A 129 -1.47 8.47 -7.45
C ALA A 129 -0.91 8.11 -6.08
N ARG A 130 -0.86 9.07 -5.15
CA ARG A 130 -0.31 8.86 -3.82
C ARG A 130 -1.37 9.04 -2.74
N GLY A 131 -1.15 8.37 -1.62
CA GLY A 131 -1.95 8.57 -0.43
C GLY A 131 -1.27 8.02 0.81
N VAL A 132 -2.01 8.00 1.90
CA VAL A 132 -1.63 7.38 3.16
C VAL A 132 -2.71 6.39 3.54
N VAL A 133 -2.32 5.16 3.81
CA VAL A 133 -3.21 4.13 4.35
C VAL A 133 -3.10 4.11 5.86
N TRP A 134 -4.24 4.23 6.52
CA TRP A 134 -4.41 4.06 7.95
C TRP A 134 -5.13 2.76 8.25
N ARG A 135 -4.63 2.03 9.24
CA ARG A 135 -5.32 0.86 9.80
C ARG A 135 -5.40 1.00 11.31
N LEU A 136 -6.57 0.73 11.84
CA LEU A 136 -6.89 0.84 13.26
C LEU A 136 -7.17 -0.57 13.78
N ARG A 137 -6.64 -0.91 14.95
CA ARG A 137 -6.88 -2.20 15.59
C ARG A 137 -7.40 -2.02 17.01
N GLU A 138 -8.47 -2.73 17.29
CA GLU A 138 -8.94 -3.01 18.64
C GLU A 138 -8.22 -4.28 19.16
N ARG A 139 -8.43 -4.65 20.42
CA ARG A 139 -7.66 -5.69 21.12
C ARG A 139 -7.43 -6.95 20.27
N ASP A 140 -8.49 -7.51 19.70
CA ASP A 140 -8.43 -8.82 19.01
C ASP A 140 -8.90 -8.76 17.56
N ARG A 141 -9.10 -7.57 17.00
CA ARG A 141 -9.67 -7.40 15.66
C ARG A 141 -9.29 -6.08 15.00
N ALA A 142 -9.48 -6.03 13.68
CA ALA A 142 -9.53 -4.78 12.95
C ALA A 142 -10.65 -3.89 13.50
N ALA A 143 -10.43 -2.58 13.52
CA ALA A 143 -11.51 -1.64 13.78
C ALA A 143 -12.58 -1.77 12.67
N PRO A 144 -13.87 -1.66 13.02
CA PRO A 144 -14.93 -1.68 12.02
C PRO A 144 -14.90 -0.41 11.16
N ALA A 145 -15.49 -0.47 9.96
CA ALA A 145 -15.47 0.62 8.99
C ALA A 145 -16.00 1.94 9.55
N GLU A 146 -17.03 1.90 10.40
CA GLU A 146 -17.64 3.09 11.02
C GLU A 146 -16.63 3.86 11.88
N ARG A 147 -15.73 3.13 12.56
CA ARG A 147 -14.68 3.72 13.40
C ARG A 147 -13.58 4.36 12.56
N LEU A 148 -13.24 3.75 11.42
CA LEU A 148 -12.34 4.36 10.44
C LEU A 148 -12.94 5.64 9.83
N HIS A 149 -14.22 5.62 9.46
CA HIS A 149 -14.92 6.82 8.97
C HIS A 149 -14.88 7.95 10.00
N TRP A 150 -15.25 7.65 11.25
CA TRP A 150 -15.18 8.62 12.33
C TRP A 150 -13.75 9.17 12.51
N ALA A 151 -12.73 8.30 12.55
CA ALA A 151 -11.35 8.73 12.72
C ALA A 151 -10.88 9.64 11.57
N CYS A 152 -11.22 9.34 10.32
CA CYS A 152 -10.94 10.20 9.17
C CYS A 152 -11.63 11.55 9.27
N GLN A 153 -12.89 11.54 9.67
CA GLN A 153 -13.70 12.75 9.82
C GLN A 153 -13.22 13.67 10.94
N THR A 154 -12.62 13.10 11.99
CA THR A 154 -12.20 13.82 13.19
C THR A 154 -10.73 14.22 13.14
N LEU A 155 -9.85 13.38 12.59
CA LEU A 155 -8.39 13.58 12.71
C LEU A 155 -7.58 13.18 11.47
N LEU A 156 -7.84 12.01 10.87
CA LEU A 156 -6.89 11.42 9.90
C LEU A 156 -6.87 12.12 8.54
N SER A 157 -7.90 12.92 8.23
CA SER A 157 -7.99 13.66 6.97
C SER A 157 -8.31 15.14 7.22
N ASN A 158 -7.65 16.00 6.46
CA ASN A 158 -8.01 17.41 6.37
C ASN A 158 -9.03 17.60 5.23
N ARG A 159 -10.32 17.75 5.57
CA ARG A 159 -11.40 17.86 4.58
C ARG A 159 -11.24 19.00 3.57
N VAL A 160 -10.40 19.99 3.85
CA VAL A 160 -10.14 21.11 2.92
C VAL A 160 -9.32 20.62 1.72
N SER A 161 -8.20 19.94 1.96
CA SER A 161 -7.24 19.54 0.91
C SER A 161 -7.25 18.05 0.59
N GLN A 162 -7.81 17.22 1.46
CA GLN A 162 -7.78 15.78 1.38
C GLN A 162 -9.18 15.19 1.31
N ASP A 163 -9.29 14.08 0.60
CA ASP A 163 -10.42 13.16 0.66
C ASP A 163 -9.93 11.82 1.25
N TYR A 164 -10.89 10.95 1.56
CA TYR A 164 -10.58 9.61 2.04
C TYR A 164 -11.61 8.59 1.57
N GLU A 165 -11.16 7.34 1.48
CA GLU A 165 -11.97 6.16 1.20
C GLU A 165 -11.75 5.12 2.31
N VAL A 166 -12.82 4.63 2.93
CA VAL A 166 -12.76 3.44 3.78
C VAL A 166 -13.13 2.24 2.93
N ARG A 167 -12.24 1.26 2.88
CA ARG A 167 -12.37 0.10 1.98
C ARG A 167 -11.90 -1.17 2.66
N VAL A 168 -12.32 -2.30 2.11
CA VAL A 168 -11.76 -3.60 2.50
C VAL A 168 -10.29 -3.61 2.11
N ARG A 169 -9.43 -4.01 3.04
CA ARG A 169 -7.99 -4.12 2.82
C ARG A 169 -7.73 -5.16 1.74
N PRO A 170 -7.06 -4.80 0.63
CA PRO A 170 -6.69 -5.78 -0.38
C PRO A 170 -5.66 -6.76 0.20
N GLU A 171 -5.72 -8.01 -0.25
CA GLU A 171 -4.71 -9.01 0.08
C GLU A 171 -3.40 -8.65 -0.62
N ARG A 172 -2.39 -8.25 0.17
CA ARG A 172 -1.11 -7.79 -0.35
C ARG A 172 -0.03 -8.84 -0.18
N ILE A 173 0.74 -9.02 -1.25
CA ILE A 173 1.97 -9.81 -1.27
C ILE A 173 3.10 -8.95 -0.71
N ILE A 174 3.76 -9.42 0.33
CA ILE A 174 4.96 -8.77 0.88
C ILE A 174 6.16 -9.15 0.02
N LEU A 175 6.88 -8.14 -0.46
CA LEU A 175 8.16 -8.34 -1.14
C LEU A 175 9.23 -8.62 -0.08
N GLY A 176 9.85 -9.80 -0.14
CA GLY A 176 10.94 -10.18 0.75
C GLY A 176 12.23 -9.41 0.47
N ALA A 177 13.18 -9.47 1.42
CA ALA A 177 14.46 -8.75 1.34
C ALA A 177 15.28 -9.09 0.08
N ASP A 178 15.16 -10.32 -0.42
CA ASP A 178 15.87 -10.80 -1.61
C ASP A 178 15.11 -10.47 -2.93
N GLY A 179 14.02 -9.71 -2.86
CA GLY A 179 13.14 -9.44 -4.00
C GLY A 179 12.23 -10.61 -4.41
N LYS A 180 12.26 -11.73 -3.67
CA LYS A 180 11.31 -12.84 -3.80
C LYS A 180 10.08 -12.60 -2.92
N SER A 181 8.93 -13.14 -3.31
CA SER A 181 7.75 -13.06 -2.43
C SER A 181 7.97 -13.92 -1.18
N VAL A 182 7.51 -13.49 -0.01
CA VAL A 182 7.72 -14.22 1.26
C VAL A 182 7.07 -15.62 1.23
N GLY A 183 6.05 -15.84 0.38
CA GLY A 183 5.44 -17.15 0.16
C GLY A 183 6.33 -18.16 -0.59
N GLU A 184 7.19 -17.70 -1.50
CA GLU A 184 8.06 -18.58 -2.30
C GLU A 184 9.26 -19.14 -1.51
N GLN A 185 9.65 -18.49 -0.40
CA GLN A 185 10.78 -18.95 0.42
C GLN A 185 10.44 -20.21 1.24
N ASN A 186 9.17 -20.44 1.56
CA ASN A 186 8.75 -21.60 2.36
C ASN A 186 8.63 -22.90 1.55
N ASP A 187 8.42 -22.84 0.24
CA ASP A 187 8.32 -24.05 -0.61
C ASP A 187 9.69 -24.65 -0.98
N GLY A 188 10.77 -23.86 -0.88
CA GLY A 188 12.12 -24.33 -1.16
C GLY A 188 12.73 -25.17 -0.04
N ALA A 189 12.39 -24.90 1.22
CA ALA A 189 12.97 -25.59 2.38
C ALA A 189 12.39 -26.99 2.62
N ALA A 190 11.22 -27.31 2.05
CA ALA A 190 10.56 -28.60 2.23
C ALA A 190 11.07 -29.71 1.27
N LYS A 191 11.97 -29.40 0.32
CA LYS A 191 12.41 -30.34 -0.72
C LYS A 191 13.79 -30.98 -0.50
N GLU A 192 14.54 -30.62 0.55
CA GLU A 192 15.87 -31.21 0.82
C GLU A 192 15.89 -32.27 1.94
N LEU A 193 14.73 -32.79 2.33
CA LEU A 193 14.60 -33.91 3.26
C LEU A 193 13.77 -35.04 2.64
N ARG A 194 14.26 -35.64 1.56
CA ARG A 194 13.91 -37.01 1.12
C ARG A 194 15.08 -37.67 0.42
#